data_AF-A0A840U674-F1
#
_entry.id   AF-A0A840U674-F1
#
_cell.length_a   1.000
_cell.length_b   1.000
_cell.length_c   1.000
_cell.angle_alpha   90.00
_cell.angle_beta   90.00
_cell.angle_gamma   90.00
#
_symmetry.space_group_name_H-M   'P 1'
#
loop_
_entity.id
_entity.type
_entity.pdbx_description
1 polymer ?
#
loop_
_entity_poly.entity_id
_entity_poly.type
_entity_poly.pdbx_seq_one_letter_code
_entity_poly.pdbx_strand_id
1 'polypeptide(L)'
;MSKKRQTRKKRNSNQARDQRLFANSRVWTWEGMPSPETGLQVVTSQRYTPFGWIDMGQDLAQHMLDYPRNWSIGVRALCRNIDGKEWMESCVFDLPSYNIQRIQDAYHNLRAEVLNAQRTDQVYDIGWICRTWIGEKPEDPLELWHYHDAPAGIIRQALDNERQVQRLAGPDYSQERQQRWQEFNTRYLEERKRELEEEQAA
;
A
#
# COMPACT_ATOMS: atom_id res chain seq x y z
N MET A 1 34.25 -25.58 -42.32
CA MET A 1 32.79 -25.40 -42.27
C MET A 1 32.41 -24.76 -40.94
N SER A 2 32.00 -23.48 -40.97
CA SER A 2 31.68 -22.69 -39.77
C SER A 2 30.35 -23.16 -39.16
N LYS A 3 30.38 -23.61 -37.90
CA LYS A 3 29.17 -23.91 -37.13
C LYS A 3 28.40 -22.61 -36.94
N LYS A 4 27.30 -22.43 -37.68
CA LYS A 4 26.33 -21.35 -37.44
C LYS A 4 25.89 -21.43 -35.98
N ARG A 5 26.36 -20.51 -35.14
CA ARG A 5 25.80 -20.25 -33.80
C ARG A 5 24.31 -19.98 -34.00
N GLN A 6 23.46 -20.90 -33.56
CA GLN A 6 22.02 -20.63 -33.45
C GLN A 6 21.87 -19.45 -32.49
N THR A 7 21.58 -18.28 -33.03
CA THR A 7 21.12 -17.13 -32.26
C THR A 7 19.81 -17.55 -31.60
N ARG A 8 19.88 -17.89 -30.31
CA ARG A 8 18.73 -18.17 -29.46
C ARG A 8 17.81 -16.96 -29.55
N LYS A 9 16.73 -17.05 -30.35
CA LYS A 9 15.71 -16.00 -30.43
C LYS A 9 15.29 -15.70 -28.99
N LYS A 10 15.52 -14.48 -28.51
CA LYS A 10 15.00 -13.99 -27.24
C LYS A 10 13.48 -14.16 -27.30
N ARG A 11 12.98 -15.27 -26.75
CA ARG A 11 11.56 -15.43 -26.46
C ARG A 11 11.26 -14.34 -25.45
N ASN A 12 10.53 -13.31 -25.86
CA ASN A 12 9.90 -12.39 -24.93
C ASN A 12 8.98 -13.27 -24.06
N SER A 13 9.46 -13.70 -22.89
CA SER A 13 8.66 -14.55 -22.01
C SER A 13 7.43 -13.77 -21.58
N ASN A 14 6.29 -14.45 -21.47
CA ASN A 14 5.07 -13.82 -20.96
C ASN A 14 5.31 -13.21 -19.58
N GLN A 15 6.14 -13.86 -18.76
CA GLN A 15 6.60 -13.34 -17.48
C GLN A 15 7.35 -11.99 -17.59
N ALA A 16 8.27 -11.83 -18.54
CA ALA A 16 8.99 -10.56 -18.70
C ALA A 16 8.08 -9.45 -19.24
N ARG A 17 7.04 -9.79 -20.01
CA ARG A 17 6.02 -8.83 -20.45
C ARG A 17 5.11 -8.41 -19.30
N ASP A 18 4.70 -9.37 -18.48
CA ASP A 18 3.90 -9.16 -17.29
C ASP A 18 4.60 -8.25 -16.28
N GLN A 19 5.87 -8.54 -15.95
CA GLN A 19 6.67 -7.70 -15.06
C GLN A 19 6.80 -6.26 -15.58
N ARG A 20 6.88 -6.05 -16.90
CA ARG A 20 6.93 -4.71 -17.49
C ARG A 20 5.59 -3.99 -17.42
N LEU A 21 4.48 -4.71 -17.61
CA LEU A 21 3.14 -4.14 -17.54
C LEU A 21 2.87 -3.56 -16.14
N PHE A 22 3.33 -4.27 -15.11
CA PHE A 22 3.19 -3.88 -13.71
C PHE A 22 4.47 -3.30 -13.13
N ALA A 23 5.37 -2.73 -13.92
CA ALA A 23 6.65 -2.24 -13.40
C ALA A 23 6.52 -1.03 -12.48
N ASN A 24 5.44 -0.26 -12.61
CA ASN A 24 5.15 0.94 -11.83
C ASN A 24 3.65 0.96 -11.54
N SER A 25 3.21 -0.02 -10.77
CA SER A 25 1.84 -0.14 -10.33
C SER A 25 1.80 0.02 -8.82
N ARG A 26 0.68 0.52 -8.33
CA ARG A 26 0.45 0.68 -6.90
C ARG A 26 -0.95 0.22 -6.57
N VAL A 27 -1.10 -0.26 -5.36
CA VAL A 27 -2.37 -0.68 -4.79
C VAL A 27 -2.36 -0.30 -3.32
N TRP A 28 -3.46 0.27 -2.83
CA TRP A 28 -3.55 0.75 -1.46
C TRP A 28 -4.98 0.70 -0.95
N THR A 29 -5.10 0.81 0.36
CA THR A 29 -6.39 0.94 1.04
C THR A 29 -6.24 1.80 2.28
N TRP A 30 -7.39 2.14 2.85
CA TRP A 30 -7.57 2.88 4.08
C TRP A 30 -8.72 2.22 4.84
N GLU A 31 -8.49 1.81 6.10
CA GLU A 31 -9.48 1.09 6.91
C GLU A 31 -10.70 1.97 7.22
N GLY A 32 -10.48 3.27 7.44
CA GLY A 32 -11.51 4.27 7.70
C GLY A 32 -12.26 4.76 6.45
N MET A 33 -11.93 4.24 5.26
CA MET A 33 -12.60 4.58 4.00
C MET A 33 -13.23 3.37 3.29
N PRO A 34 -14.22 2.71 3.92
CA PRO A 34 -14.98 1.67 3.24
C PRO A 34 -15.87 2.26 2.13
N SER A 35 -16.25 1.41 1.19
CA SER A 35 -17.18 1.73 0.11
C SER A 35 -18.53 2.16 0.70
N PRO A 36 -19.10 3.31 0.28
CA PRO A 36 -20.43 3.72 0.71
C PRO A 36 -21.54 2.73 0.35
N GLU A 37 -21.36 1.96 -0.73
CA GLU A 37 -22.38 1.04 -1.26
C GLU A 37 -22.35 -0.33 -0.58
N THR A 38 -21.14 -0.85 -0.32
CA THR A 38 -20.96 -2.22 0.17
C THR A 38 -20.48 -2.29 1.62
N GLY A 39 -19.99 -1.18 2.18
CA GLY A 39 -19.36 -1.16 3.51
C GLY A 39 -18.03 -1.90 3.59
N LEU A 40 -17.55 -2.48 2.48
CA LEU A 40 -16.29 -3.21 2.40
C LEU A 40 -15.13 -2.25 2.15
N GLN A 41 -13.93 -2.61 2.61
CA GLN A 41 -12.71 -1.87 2.31
C GLN A 41 -12.52 -1.75 0.79
N VAL A 42 -12.27 -0.53 0.33
CA VAL A 42 -11.96 -0.29 -1.08
C VAL A 42 -10.45 -0.44 -1.27
N VAL A 43 -10.09 -1.37 -2.15
CA VAL A 43 -8.73 -1.48 -2.65
C VAL A 43 -8.64 -0.65 -3.91
N THR A 44 -7.91 0.46 -3.84
CA THR A 44 -7.63 1.30 -5.01
C THR A 44 -6.36 0.81 -5.66
N SER A 45 -6.32 0.80 -6.99
CA SER A 45 -5.15 0.34 -7.71
C SER A 45 -4.92 1.15 -8.98
N GLN A 46 -3.66 1.50 -9.23
CA GLN A 46 -3.26 2.34 -10.35
C GLN A 46 -2.00 1.83 -11.01
N ARG A 47 -1.85 2.13 -12.30
CA ARG A 47 -0.61 1.93 -13.03
C ARG A 47 -0.13 3.21 -13.68
N TYR A 48 1.17 3.39 -13.72
CA TYR A 48 1.78 4.50 -14.41
C TYR A 48 1.91 4.20 -15.91
N THR A 49 1.43 5.12 -16.73
CA THR A 49 1.53 5.09 -18.19
C THR A 49 2.21 6.38 -18.69
N PRO A 50 2.59 6.47 -19.98
CA PRO A 50 3.09 7.72 -20.55
C PRO A 50 2.15 8.92 -20.39
N PHE A 51 0.84 8.68 -20.17
CA PHE A 51 -0.17 9.72 -19.96
C PHE A 51 -0.43 10.02 -18.48
N GLY A 52 0.29 9.35 -17.57
CA GLY A 52 0.13 9.49 -16.12
C GLY A 52 -0.43 8.23 -15.46
N TRP A 53 -0.84 8.40 -14.19
CA TRP A 53 -1.49 7.35 -13.41
C TRP A 53 -2.91 7.14 -13.92
N ILE A 54 -3.27 5.89 -14.15
CA ILE A 54 -4.63 5.49 -14.49
C ILE A 54 -5.08 4.39 -13.54
N ASP A 55 -6.35 4.41 -13.20
CA ASP A 55 -6.97 3.36 -12.40
C ASP A 55 -6.92 2.02 -13.15
N MET A 56 -6.61 0.97 -12.43
CA MET A 56 -6.66 -0.38 -12.94
C MET A 56 -8.05 -0.94 -12.69
N GLY A 57 -8.66 -1.54 -13.72
CA GLY A 57 -9.85 -2.34 -13.55
C GLY A 57 -9.59 -3.52 -12.61
N GLN A 58 -10.64 -4.01 -11.95
CA GLN A 58 -10.56 -5.07 -10.94
C GLN A 58 -9.81 -6.31 -11.43
N ASP A 59 -10.05 -6.76 -12.67
CA ASP A 59 -9.36 -7.91 -13.26
C ASP A 59 -7.84 -7.73 -13.33
N LEU A 60 -7.41 -6.53 -13.71
CA LEU A 60 -5.99 -6.21 -13.85
C LEU A 60 -5.31 -6.06 -12.49
N ALA A 61 -6.02 -5.49 -11.53
CA ALA A 61 -5.59 -5.41 -10.14
C ALA A 61 -5.42 -6.81 -9.54
N GLN A 62 -6.40 -7.69 -9.72
CA GLN A 62 -6.34 -9.07 -9.24
C GLN A 62 -5.16 -9.83 -9.85
N HIS A 63 -4.99 -9.73 -11.18
CA HIS A 63 -3.86 -10.34 -11.87
C HIS A 63 -2.50 -9.81 -11.38
N MET A 64 -2.43 -8.54 -10.94
CA MET A 64 -1.24 -7.99 -10.30
C MET A 64 -0.95 -8.63 -8.92
N LEU A 65 -1.97 -9.09 -8.20
CA LEU A 65 -1.79 -9.70 -6.88
C LEU A 65 -1.43 -11.20 -6.98
N ASP A 66 -1.87 -11.88 -8.04
CA ASP A 66 -1.77 -13.34 -8.15
C ASP A 66 -0.36 -13.88 -8.44
N TYR A 67 0.55 -13.05 -8.96
CA TYR A 67 1.89 -13.49 -9.37
C TYR A 67 3.02 -12.87 -8.53
N PRO A 68 4.15 -13.59 -8.36
CA PRO A 68 5.32 -13.05 -7.70
C PRO A 68 5.87 -11.81 -8.41
N ARG A 69 6.05 -10.73 -7.65
CA ARG A 69 6.61 -9.47 -8.12
C ARG A 69 7.56 -8.91 -7.09
N ASN A 70 8.29 -7.88 -7.48
CA ASN A 70 9.03 -7.11 -6.51
C ASN A 70 8.12 -6.03 -5.95
N TRP A 71 7.95 -6.03 -4.64
CA TRP A 71 7.06 -5.14 -3.93
C TRP A 71 7.85 -4.27 -2.96
N SER A 72 7.49 -3.00 -2.89
CA SER A 72 7.70 -2.15 -1.73
C SER A 72 6.36 -1.99 -1.04
N ILE A 73 6.32 -2.21 0.26
CA ILE A 73 5.09 -2.29 1.05
C ILE A 73 5.24 -1.35 2.25
N GLY A 74 4.21 -0.56 2.50
CA GLY A 74 4.17 0.41 3.57
C GLY A 74 2.84 0.29 4.30
N VAL A 75 2.89 0.04 5.60
CA VAL A 75 1.74 0.24 6.50
C VAL A 75 1.87 1.62 7.10
N ARG A 76 0.77 2.37 7.14
CA ARG A 76 0.76 3.79 7.47
C ARG A 76 -0.43 4.13 8.35
N ALA A 77 -0.18 4.82 9.45
CA ALA A 77 -1.21 5.39 10.31
C ALA A 77 -1.21 6.91 10.16
N LEU A 78 -2.38 7.46 9.92
CA LEU A 78 -2.60 8.90 9.93
C LEU A 78 -2.98 9.33 11.35
N CYS A 79 -2.21 10.25 11.90
CA CYS A 79 -2.31 10.67 13.27
C CYS A 79 -2.62 12.16 13.37
N ARG A 80 -3.37 12.54 14.41
CA ARG A 80 -3.75 13.91 14.73
C ARG A 80 -3.83 14.08 16.24
N ASN A 81 -3.19 15.12 16.77
CA ASN A 81 -3.28 15.46 18.19
C ASN A 81 -4.48 16.39 18.47
N ILE A 82 -4.72 16.67 19.75
CA ILE A 82 -5.80 17.57 20.20
C ILE A 82 -5.66 19.00 19.68
N ASP A 83 -4.42 19.46 19.44
CA ASP A 83 -4.13 20.78 18.87
C ASP A 83 -4.36 20.83 17.35
N GLY A 84 -4.70 19.70 16.73
CA GLY A 84 -4.93 19.57 15.30
C GLY A 84 -3.67 19.41 14.44
N LYS A 85 -2.50 19.22 15.06
CA LYS A 85 -1.26 18.84 14.35
C LYS A 85 -1.39 17.41 13.83
N GLU A 86 -1.08 17.23 12.56
CA GLU A 86 -1.16 15.94 11.87
C GLU A 86 0.23 15.40 11.57
N TRP A 87 0.39 14.09 11.57
CA TRP A 87 1.59 13.39 11.12
C TRP A 87 1.22 12.00 10.61
N MET A 88 2.17 11.32 9.98
CA MET A 88 2.01 9.93 9.56
C MET A 88 3.13 9.10 10.16
N GLU A 89 2.74 8.01 10.81
CA GLU A 89 3.65 6.93 11.17
C GLU A 89 3.61 5.88 10.08
N SER A 90 4.76 5.30 9.74
CA SER A 90 4.82 4.26 8.73
C SER A 90 5.90 3.22 9.04
N CYS A 91 5.64 1.98 8.60
CA CYS A 91 6.64 0.92 8.55
C CYS A 91 6.70 0.41 7.11
N VAL A 92 7.91 0.39 6.55
CA VAL A 92 8.17 0.08 5.15
C VAL A 92 9.14 -1.09 5.04
N PHE A 93 8.89 -1.98 4.10
CA PHE A 93 9.77 -3.09 3.77
C PHE A 93 9.62 -3.50 2.31
N ASP A 94 10.62 -4.24 1.80
CA ASP A 94 10.63 -4.74 0.43
C ASP A 94 10.54 -6.27 0.39
N LEU A 95 9.81 -6.77 -0.60
CA LEU A 95 9.70 -8.19 -0.90
C LEU A 95 10.05 -8.43 -2.37
N PRO A 96 11.30 -8.80 -2.69
CA PRO A 96 11.68 -9.13 -4.06
C PRO A 96 11.09 -10.49 -4.48
N SER A 97 10.50 -10.53 -5.67
CA SER A 97 9.95 -11.74 -6.31
C SER A 97 9.02 -12.57 -5.41
N TYR A 98 8.11 -11.89 -4.71
CA TYR A 98 7.19 -12.50 -3.75
C TYR A 98 5.72 -12.37 -4.16
N ASN A 99 4.90 -13.35 -3.81
CA ASN A 99 3.45 -13.25 -3.98
C ASN A 99 2.86 -12.56 -2.75
N ILE A 100 2.30 -11.37 -2.96
CA ILE A 100 1.84 -10.48 -1.90
C ILE A 100 0.65 -11.07 -1.13
N GLN A 101 -0.14 -11.97 -1.70
CA GLN A 101 -1.26 -12.61 -0.98
C GLN A 101 -0.78 -13.49 0.19
N ARG A 102 0.51 -13.83 0.25
CA ARG A 102 1.10 -14.66 1.32
C ARG A 102 1.60 -13.86 2.52
N ILE A 103 1.29 -12.56 2.63
CA ILE A 103 1.79 -11.69 3.70
C ILE A 103 0.75 -11.36 4.77
N GLN A 104 -0.39 -12.04 4.80
CA GLN A 104 -1.50 -11.70 5.69
C GLN A 104 -1.05 -11.54 7.16
N ASP A 105 -0.27 -12.48 7.68
CA ASP A 105 0.26 -12.40 9.05
C ASP A 105 1.27 -11.25 9.24
N ALA A 106 2.05 -10.94 8.21
CA ALA A 106 3.00 -9.84 8.26
C ALA A 106 2.27 -8.49 8.35
N TYR A 107 1.12 -8.34 7.69
CA TYR A 107 0.30 -7.13 7.82
C TYR A 107 -0.11 -6.89 9.27
N HIS A 108 -0.61 -7.92 9.98
CA HIS A 108 -1.04 -7.79 11.37
C HIS A 108 0.09 -7.32 12.29
N ASN A 109 1.29 -7.87 12.10
CA ASN A 109 2.47 -7.49 12.88
C ASN A 109 2.88 -6.04 12.60
N LEU A 110 2.90 -5.63 11.33
CA LEU A 110 3.25 -4.26 10.94
C LEU A 110 2.21 -3.24 11.38
N ARG A 111 0.92 -3.60 11.30
CA ARG A 111 -0.19 -2.80 11.83
C ARG A 111 -0.01 -2.57 13.32
N ALA A 112 0.34 -3.61 14.08
CA ALA A 112 0.63 -3.49 15.51
C ALA A 112 1.87 -2.63 15.77
N GLU A 113 2.94 -2.78 14.98
CA GLU A 113 4.17 -1.98 15.12
C GLU A 113 3.92 -0.49 14.92
N VAL A 114 3.21 -0.11 13.85
CA VAL A 114 2.84 1.28 13.56
C VAL A 114 1.96 1.87 14.68
N LEU A 115 1.05 1.06 15.23
CA LEU A 115 0.17 1.50 16.32
C LEU A 115 0.87 1.56 17.68
N ASN A 116 1.88 0.72 17.95
CA ASN A 116 2.59 0.69 19.23
C ASN A 116 3.32 2.01 19.54
N ALA A 117 3.68 2.77 18.50
CA ALA A 117 4.32 4.07 18.65
C ALA A 117 3.34 5.19 19.07
N GLN A 118 2.02 4.96 18.99
CA GLN A 118 1.02 6.01 19.11
C GLN A 118 -0.11 5.64 20.06
N ARG A 119 -0.74 6.66 20.65
CA ARG A 119 -2.00 6.42 21.34
C ARG A 119 -3.10 6.21 20.31
N THR A 120 -3.92 5.18 20.50
CA THR A 120 -5.01 4.82 19.58
C THR A 120 -5.98 5.98 19.34
N ASP A 121 -6.20 6.88 20.30
CA ASP A 121 -7.08 8.04 20.16
C ASP A 121 -6.50 9.15 19.26
N GLN A 122 -5.20 9.14 19.01
CA GLN A 122 -4.54 10.06 18.09
C GLN A 122 -4.60 9.55 16.65
N VAL A 123 -4.89 8.29 16.43
CA VAL A 123 -5.00 7.72 15.08
C VAL A 123 -6.42 7.98 14.57
N TYR A 124 -6.51 8.41 13.31
CA TYR A 124 -7.80 8.60 12.64
C TYR A 124 -7.96 7.77 11.38
N ASP A 125 -6.87 7.17 10.88
CA ASP A 125 -6.95 6.10 9.91
C ASP A 125 -5.67 5.28 9.90
N ILE A 126 -5.75 4.06 9.39
CA ILE A 126 -4.61 3.23 9.06
C ILE A 126 -4.86 2.56 7.73
N GLY A 127 -3.81 2.25 7.01
CA GLY A 127 -3.91 1.57 5.74
C GLY A 127 -2.58 1.02 5.30
N TRP A 128 -2.60 0.34 4.18
CA TRP A 128 -1.39 -0.13 3.53
C TRP A 128 -1.33 0.38 2.09
N ILE A 129 -0.12 0.53 1.60
CA ILE A 129 0.19 0.86 0.21
C ILE A 129 1.32 -0.04 -0.26
N CYS A 130 1.15 -0.58 -1.45
CA CYS A 130 2.14 -1.42 -2.11
C CYS A 130 2.46 -0.82 -3.46
N ARG A 131 3.73 -0.84 -3.84
CA ARG A 131 4.22 -0.43 -5.15
C ARG A 131 5.09 -1.52 -5.73
N THR A 132 4.94 -1.78 -7.02
CA THR A 132 5.81 -2.68 -7.76
C THR A 132 7.00 -1.96 -8.37
N TRP A 133 8.10 -2.70 -8.56
CA TRP A 133 9.26 -2.26 -9.34
C TRP A 133 9.82 -3.38 -10.23
N ILE A 134 10.59 -3.01 -11.26
CA ILE A 134 11.28 -3.94 -12.16
C ILE A 134 12.79 -3.64 -12.21
N GLY A 135 13.60 -4.68 -12.19
CA GLY A 135 15.06 -4.54 -12.29
C GLY A 135 15.67 -4.09 -10.97
N GLU A 136 16.13 -2.85 -10.90
CA GLU A 136 16.66 -2.26 -9.68
C GLU A 136 15.56 -1.44 -9.00
N LYS A 137 15.51 -1.50 -7.66
CA LYS A 137 14.58 -0.67 -6.88
C LYS A 137 14.90 0.81 -7.18
N PRO A 138 13.91 1.63 -7.55
CA PRO A 138 14.13 3.06 -7.75
C PRO A 138 14.69 3.70 -6.47
N GLU A 139 15.70 4.55 -6.63
CA GLU A 139 16.17 5.38 -5.53
C GLU A 139 15.07 6.38 -5.14
N ASP A 140 14.59 6.26 -3.91
CA ASP A 140 13.61 7.15 -3.30
C ASP A 140 14.00 7.35 -1.83
N PRO A 141 14.98 8.24 -1.55
CA PRO A 141 15.55 8.39 -0.21
C PRO A 141 14.54 8.91 0.82
N LEU A 142 13.45 9.52 0.37
CA LEU A 142 12.35 10.01 1.20
C LEU A 142 11.14 9.05 1.21
N GLU A 143 11.24 7.95 0.46
CA GLU A 143 10.19 6.97 0.27
C GLU A 143 8.82 7.58 -0.10
N LEU A 144 8.80 8.67 -0.88
CA LEU A 144 7.61 9.47 -1.17
C LEU A 144 6.44 8.67 -1.75
N TRP A 145 6.72 7.52 -2.35
CA TRP A 145 5.69 6.63 -2.86
C TRP A 145 4.65 6.22 -1.80
N HIS A 146 5.02 6.07 -0.52
CA HIS A 146 4.07 5.67 0.54
C HIS A 146 3.25 6.83 1.11
N TYR A 147 3.60 8.08 0.76
CA TYR A 147 2.80 9.28 1.03
C TYR A 147 1.65 9.49 0.03
N HIS A 148 1.55 8.65 -1.02
CA HIS A 148 0.47 8.79 -1.98
C HIS A 148 -0.90 8.62 -1.31
N ASP A 149 -1.83 9.53 -1.57
CA ASP A 149 -3.17 9.57 -0.99
C ASP A 149 -3.17 9.91 0.51
N ALA A 150 -2.06 10.44 1.06
CA ALA A 150 -2.02 11.04 2.38
C ALA A 150 -2.45 12.52 2.34
N PRO A 151 -2.94 13.10 3.45
CA PRO A 151 -3.30 14.52 3.52
C PRO A 151 -2.15 15.46 3.15
N ALA A 152 -2.46 16.58 2.51
CA ALA A 152 -1.45 17.52 2.03
C ALA A 152 -0.61 18.10 3.19
N GLY A 153 -1.22 18.33 4.36
CA GLY A 153 -0.53 18.82 5.55
C GLY A 153 0.56 17.88 6.07
N ILE A 154 0.38 16.57 5.88
CA ILE A 154 1.38 15.55 6.24
C ILE A 154 2.50 15.53 5.20
N ILE A 155 2.17 15.57 3.91
CA ILE A 155 3.16 15.51 2.83
C ILE A 155 4.11 16.71 2.88
N ARG A 156 3.61 17.91 3.23
CA ARG A 156 4.42 19.12 3.38
C ARG A 156 5.50 19.02 4.46
N GLN A 157 5.38 18.09 5.40
CA GLN A 157 6.42 17.87 6.41
C GLN A 157 7.62 17.10 5.85
N ALA A 158 7.41 16.34 4.78
CA ALA A 158 8.45 15.57 4.09
C ALA A 158 8.97 16.27 2.82
N LEU A 159 8.21 17.22 2.26
CA LEU A 159 8.48 17.78 0.94
C LEU A 159 8.01 19.22 0.77
N ASP A 160 8.92 20.11 0.36
CA ASP A 160 8.64 21.54 0.13
C ASP A 160 8.04 21.86 -1.25
N ASN A 161 7.97 20.88 -2.16
CA ASN A 161 7.50 21.08 -3.53
C ASN A 161 5.97 20.99 -3.64
N GLU A 162 5.29 22.13 -3.64
CA GLU A 162 3.82 22.21 -3.67
C GLU A 162 3.18 21.48 -4.86
N ARG A 163 3.84 21.45 -6.03
CA ARG A 163 3.33 20.72 -7.21
C ARG A 163 3.34 19.21 -6.97
N GLN A 164 4.33 18.69 -6.25
CA GLN A 164 4.40 17.29 -5.88
C GLN A 164 3.43 16.97 -4.74
N VAL A 165 3.29 17.86 -3.76
CA VAL A 165 2.28 17.76 -2.68
C VAL A 165 0.89 17.58 -3.30
N GLN A 166 0.48 18.46 -4.21
CA GLN A 166 -0.83 18.37 -4.87
C GLN A 166 -1.06 17.09 -5.68
N ARG A 167 0.02 16.48 -6.22
CA ARG A 167 -0.06 15.22 -6.98
C ARG A 167 -0.20 13.99 -6.09
N LEU A 168 0.31 14.08 -4.87
CA LEU A 168 0.30 12.99 -3.91
C LEU A 168 -0.87 13.10 -2.95
N ALA A 169 -1.40 14.29 -2.71
CA ALA A 169 -2.42 14.56 -1.72
C ALA A 169 -3.70 13.73 -1.96
N GLY A 170 -4.13 13.06 -0.90
CA GLY A 170 -5.45 12.46 -0.76
C GLY A 170 -6.38 13.34 0.07
N PRO A 171 -7.50 12.80 0.54
CA PRO A 171 -8.45 13.53 1.36
C PRO A 171 -7.85 13.90 2.72
N ASP A 172 -8.18 15.10 3.18
CA ASP A 172 -7.80 15.59 4.51
C ASP A 172 -8.55 14.85 5.64
N TYR A 173 -8.20 15.18 6.88
CA TYR A 173 -8.88 14.67 8.07
C TYR A 173 -10.39 14.95 8.05
N SER A 174 -11.16 13.95 8.49
CA SER A 174 -12.56 14.12 8.83
C SER A 174 -12.90 13.32 10.10
N GLN A 175 -13.82 13.85 10.92
CA GLN A 175 -14.30 13.14 12.11
C GLN A 175 -14.98 11.82 11.74
N GLU A 176 -15.70 11.79 10.62
CA GLU A 176 -16.34 10.58 10.11
C GLU A 176 -15.33 9.47 9.82
N ARG A 177 -14.20 9.81 9.17
CA ARG A 177 -13.11 8.86 8.91
C ARG A 177 -12.52 8.30 10.21
N GLN A 178 -12.30 9.17 11.20
CA GLN A 178 -11.84 8.76 12.53
C GLN A 178 -12.80 7.78 13.21
N GLN A 179 -14.09 8.10 13.22
CA GLN A 179 -15.12 7.25 13.85
C GLN A 179 -15.18 5.89 13.16
N ARG A 180 -15.20 5.86 11.83
CA ARG A 180 -15.20 4.61 11.06
C ARG A 180 -13.97 3.77 11.36
N TRP A 181 -12.80 4.40 11.43
CA TRP A 181 -11.57 3.69 11.79
C TRP A 181 -11.64 3.13 13.22
N GLN A 182 -12.15 3.88 14.21
CA GLN A 182 -12.31 3.40 15.59
C GLN A 182 -13.25 2.19 15.67
N GLU A 183 -14.37 2.23 14.94
CA GLU A 183 -15.29 1.10 14.83
C GLU A 183 -14.61 -0.12 14.21
N PHE A 184 -13.89 0.08 13.09
CA PHE A 184 -13.17 -0.99 12.41
C PHE A 184 -12.11 -1.60 13.33
N ASN A 185 -11.30 -0.77 13.99
CA ASN A 185 -10.24 -1.22 14.89
C ASN A 185 -10.81 -2.03 16.08
N THR A 186 -11.96 -1.63 16.62
CA THR A 186 -12.63 -2.37 17.69
C THR A 186 -13.02 -3.77 17.21
N ARG A 187 -13.70 -3.88 16.07
CA ARG A 187 -14.11 -5.17 15.48
C ARG A 187 -12.90 -6.05 15.15
N TYR A 188 -11.87 -5.46 14.54
CA TYR A 188 -10.62 -6.13 14.21
C TYR A 188 -9.95 -6.76 15.45
N LEU A 189 -9.89 -6.04 16.57
CA LEU A 189 -9.30 -6.56 17.81
C LEU A 189 -10.12 -7.69 18.41
N GLU A 190 -11.45 -7.62 18.33
CA GLU A 190 -12.34 -8.70 18.78
C GLU A 190 -12.18 -9.96 17.93
N GLU A 191 -12.13 -9.82 16.60
CA GLU A 191 -11.90 -10.93 15.67
C GLU A 191 -10.53 -11.56 15.90
N ARG A 192 -9.47 -10.75 15.98
CA ARG A 192 -8.11 -11.28 16.19
C ARG A 192 -7.97 -11.98 17.54
N LYS A 193 -8.66 -11.52 18.58
CA LYS A 193 -8.71 -12.21 19.87
C LYS A 193 -9.33 -13.60 19.74
N ARG A 194 -10.44 -13.74 19.00
CA ARG A 194 -11.09 -15.04 18.77
C ARG A 194 -10.19 -16.01 18.00
N GLU A 195 -9.56 -15.53 16.92
CA GLU A 195 -8.62 -16.35 16.13
C GLU A 195 -7.46 -16.89 16.99
N LEU A 196 -6.88 -16.04 17.85
CA LEU A 196 -5.78 -16.45 18.73
C LEU A 196 -6.25 -17.45 19.81
N GLU A 197 -7.47 -17.33 20.31
CA GLU A 197 -8.06 -18.30 21.25
C GLU A 197 -8.30 -19.67 20.57
N GLU A 198 -8.74 -19.67 19.31
CA GLU A 198 -8.91 -20.88 18.51
C GLU A 198 -7.57 -21.56 18.19
N GLU A 199 -6.55 -20.79 17.80
CA GLU A 199 -5.18 -21.27 17.55
C GLU A 199 -4.55 -21.91 18.80
N GLN A 200 -4.85 -21.39 20.00
CA GLN A 200 -4.34 -21.94 21.26
C GLN A 200 -5.10 -23.19 21.74
N ALA A 201 -6.33 -23.40 21.25
CA ALA A 201 -7.16 -24.54 21.60
C ALA A 201 -6.95 -25.77 20.68
N ALA A 202 -6.30 -25.57 19.52
CA ALA A 202 -5.98 -26.59 18.52
C ALA A 202 -4.63 -27.29 18.78
#